data_AF-A0A1W9QZC0-F1
#
_entry.id   AF-A0A1W9QZC0-F1
#
_cell.length_a   1.000
_cell.length_b   1.000
_cell.length_c   1.000
_cell.angle_alpha   90.00
_cell.angle_beta   90.00
_cell.angle_gamma   90.00
#
_symmetry.space_group_name_H-M   'P 1'
#
loop_
_entity.id
_entity.type
_entity.pdbx_description
1 polymer ?
#
loop_
_entity_poly.entity_id
_entity_poly.type
_entity_poly.pdbx_seq_one_letter_code
_entity_poly.pdbx_strand_id
1 'polypeptide(L)'
;MVFFKNIFSKTEIQEETKNKEVSSDKMSHESSNNSTVMSEKIKFTIDGKECTTEKGTNIVDAARANGLYIPTLCHLEGVKPSGSCRICNIKINGRFMTACTTEAADGMVIENNSPEIQELRNIIVETLFVSGNHYCPACEKSGNCELQALGYRFKMLVPRFPFEFEEKVVDAGTPKIFIDRNRCVLCKRCVRSIKSKDGKNIFAVKGRGHTACIIIDYELAEKMTDEEAQKAMDTCPVGSILRKERGYIDPIGSRKYDKQPIGSEIEQATV
;
A
#
# COMPACT_ATOMS: atom_id res chain seq x y z
N MET A 1 24.70 -56.13 -26.40
CA MET A 1 24.24 -56.15 -25.00
C MET A 1 23.26 -54.99 -24.84
N VAL A 2 22.01 -55.19 -25.27
CA VAL A 2 20.80 -55.38 -24.44
C VAL A 2 20.18 -54.02 -24.06
N PHE A 3 19.18 -53.55 -24.84
CA PHE A 3 17.74 -53.46 -24.50
C PHE A 3 17.42 -52.18 -23.66
N PHE A 4 16.37 -51.38 -23.84
CA PHE A 4 14.98 -51.67 -24.20
C PHE A 4 14.32 -50.45 -24.88
N LYS A 5 13.38 -50.78 -25.77
CA LYS A 5 12.45 -49.93 -26.52
C LYS A 5 11.16 -49.77 -25.70
N ASN A 6 10.31 -48.84 -26.17
CA ASN A 6 8.84 -48.81 -26.00
C ASN A 6 8.26 -48.21 -24.72
N ILE A 7 7.07 -47.62 -24.68
CA ILE A 7 5.99 -47.14 -25.59
C ILE A 7 4.99 -46.57 -24.56
N PHE A 8 4.28 -45.46 -24.80
CA PHE A 8 2.87 -45.40 -24.39
C PHE A 8 2.10 -44.44 -25.28
N SER A 9 1.11 -45.01 -25.99
CA SER A 9 0.14 -44.33 -26.83
C SER A 9 -1.13 -43.98 -26.06
N LYS A 10 -1.94 -43.15 -26.71
CA LYS A 10 -3.21 -42.53 -26.32
C LYS A 10 -4.34 -43.49 -25.89
N THR A 11 -5.42 -42.81 -25.43
CA THR A 11 -6.87 -43.14 -25.41
C THR A 11 -7.37 -44.12 -24.35
N GLU A 12 -8.57 -44.08 -23.79
CA GLU A 12 -9.64 -43.09 -23.47
C GLU A 12 -10.79 -43.93 -22.83
N ILE A 13 -11.62 -43.34 -21.94
CA ILE A 13 -13.02 -43.71 -21.59
C ILE A 13 -13.28 -45.01 -20.77
N GLN A 14 -13.82 -44.89 -19.54
CA GLN A 14 -15.22 -45.27 -19.19
C GLN A 14 -15.52 -45.10 -17.69
N GLU A 15 -16.72 -44.57 -17.46
CA GLU A 15 -17.42 -44.36 -16.18
C GLU A 15 -17.66 -45.68 -15.44
N GLU A 16 -17.72 -45.62 -14.10
CA GLU A 16 -18.63 -46.48 -13.34
C GLU A 16 -19.02 -45.84 -12.00
N THR A 17 -20.30 -45.55 -11.91
CA THR A 17 -21.07 -45.09 -10.75
C THR A 17 -21.08 -46.12 -9.61
N LYS A 18 -21.01 -45.68 -8.35
CA LYS A 18 -21.56 -46.46 -7.23
C LYS A 18 -22.10 -45.60 -6.09
N ASN A 19 -23.37 -45.88 -5.82
CA ASN A 19 -24.27 -45.35 -4.81
C ASN A 19 -23.69 -45.24 -3.39
N LYS A 20 -24.08 -44.17 -2.69
CA LYS A 20 -24.38 -44.22 -1.25
C LYS A 20 -25.66 -43.41 -0.99
N GLU A 21 -26.73 -44.14 -0.72
CA GLU A 21 -27.90 -43.63 -0.02
C GLU A 21 -27.50 -43.28 1.42
N VAL A 22 -27.82 -42.06 1.88
CA VAL A 22 -28.02 -41.77 3.31
C VAL A 22 -29.24 -40.85 3.45
N SER A 23 -30.24 -41.45 4.09
CA SER A 23 -31.43 -40.92 4.76
C SER A 23 -31.70 -39.42 4.75
N SER A 24 -32.87 -39.09 4.21
CA SER A 24 -33.71 -37.96 4.61
C SER A 24 -34.11 -38.08 6.09
N ASP A 25 -33.87 -37.04 6.89
CA ASP A 25 -34.80 -36.68 7.98
C ASP A 25 -34.51 -35.28 8.55
N LYS A 26 -35.59 -34.48 8.59
CA LYS A 26 -35.88 -33.35 9.49
C LYS A 26 -35.10 -32.05 9.33
N MET A 27 -35.66 -31.17 8.48
CA MET A 27 -35.62 -29.72 8.65
C MET A 27 -36.38 -29.32 9.92
N SER A 28 -35.65 -28.90 10.95
CA SER A 28 -36.18 -28.05 12.02
C SER A 28 -35.39 -26.75 12.04
N HIS A 29 -36.14 -25.66 11.96
CA HIS A 29 -35.69 -24.27 12.03
C HIS A 29 -34.64 -24.03 13.11
N GLU A 30 -33.40 -23.78 12.72
CA GLU A 30 -32.46 -23.00 13.53
C GLU A 30 -32.43 -21.57 12.97
N SER A 31 -33.13 -20.72 13.71
CA SER A 31 -33.09 -19.27 13.58
C SER A 31 -31.64 -18.78 13.65
N SER A 32 -31.14 -18.34 12.50
CA SER A 32 -29.89 -17.59 12.39
C SER A 32 -30.02 -16.31 13.20
N ASN A 33 -29.48 -16.32 14.42
CA ASN A 33 -29.21 -15.11 15.19
C ASN A 33 -28.19 -14.28 14.40
N ASN A 34 -28.70 -13.33 13.62
CA ASN A 34 -27.90 -12.28 13.04
C ASN A 34 -27.56 -11.31 14.18
N SER A 35 -26.54 -11.67 14.97
CA SER A 35 -25.96 -10.77 15.96
C SER A 35 -25.28 -9.63 15.21
N THR A 36 -26.00 -8.53 15.04
CA THR A 36 -25.44 -7.22 14.77
C THR A 36 -24.34 -6.98 15.80
N VAL A 37 -23.08 -7.15 15.39
CA VAL A 37 -21.93 -6.80 16.22
C VAL A 37 -21.98 -5.28 16.36
N MET A 38 -22.58 -4.80 17.43
CA MET A 38 -22.50 -3.40 17.83
C MET A 38 -21.03 -3.09 18.06
N SER A 39 -20.44 -2.27 17.20
CA SER A 39 -19.06 -1.83 17.31
C SER A 39 -18.88 -1.05 18.61
N GLU A 40 -18.13 -1.62 19.55
CA GLU A 40 -17.80 -0.96 20.82
C GLU A 40 -17.00 0.32 20.49
N LYS A 41 -17.53 1.49 20.85
CA LYS A 41 -16.83 2.77 20.70
C LYS A 41 -15.84 2.96 21.85
N ILE A 42 -14.62 3.34 21.50
CA ILE A 42 -13.54 3.62 22.44
C ILE A 42 -13.13 5.10 22.36
N LYS A 43 -12.61 5.64 23.46
CA LYS A 43 -12.12 7.01 23.55
C LYS A 43 -10.61 7.01 23.76
N PHE A 44 -9.92 7.94 23.11
CA PHE A 44 -8.47 8.09 23.22
C PHE A 44 -8.09 9.55 22.93
N THR A 45 -6.82 9.90 23.08
CA THR A 45 -6.33 11.25 22.79
C THR A 45 -5.14 11.22 21.84
N ILE A 46 -5.10 12.17 20.90
CA ILE A 46 -3.92 12.44 20.07
C ILE A 46 -3.54 13.91 20.27
N ASP A 47 -2.31 14.18 20.70
CA ASP A 47 -1.81 15.53 20.94
C ASP A 47 -2.76 16.39 21.82
N GLY A 48 -3.42 15.75 22.80
CA GLY A 48 -4.39 16.38 23.70
C GLY A 48 -5.82 16.53 23.15
N LYS A 49 -6.07 16.22 21.87
CA LYS A 49 -7.41 16.20 21.27
C LYS A 49 -8.14 14.90 21.60
N GLU A 50 -9.33 14.98 22.19
CA GLU A 50 -10.20 13.82 22.39
C GLU A 50 -10.68 13.28 21.04
N CYS A 51 -10.54 11.96 20.88
CA CYS A 51 -10.90 11.24 19.68
C CYS A 51 -11.78 10.03 20.04
N THR A 52 -12.64 9.63 19.11
CA THR A 52 -13.47 8.42 19.26
C THR A 52 -13.39 7.56 18.01
N THR A 53 -13.40 6.24 18.18
CA THR A 53 -13.40 5.29 17.07
C THR A 53 -14.04 3.97 17.49
N GLU A 54 -14.33 3.11 16.51
CA GLU A 54 -14.70 1.72 16.77
C GLU A 54 -13.48 0.89 17.19
N LYS A 55 -13.67 -0.01 18.15
CA LYS A 55 -12.64 -0.96 18.59
C LYS A 55 -12.13 -1.79 17.41
N GLY A 56 -10.82 -2.01 17.37
CA GLY A 56 -10.14 -2.69 16.26
C GLY A 56 -9.72 -1.77 15.10
N THR A 57 -10.09 -0.48 15.13
CA THR A 57 -9.60 0.49 14.14
C THR A 57 -8.13 0.84 14.42
N ASN A 58 -7.29 0.83 13.39
CA ASN A 58 -5.89 1.28 13.53
C ASN A 58 -5.81 2.79 13.75
N ILE A 59 -4.74 3.25 14.40
CA ILE A 59 -4.60 4.66 14.81
C ILE A 59 -4.57 5.62 13.60
N VAL A 60 -4.06 5.21 12.43
CA VAL A 60 -4.06 6.09 11.24
C VAL A 60 -5.49 6.38 10.79
N ASP A 61 -6.33 5.36 10.66
CA ASP A 61 -7.71 5.53 10.21
C ASP A 61 -8.57 6.18 11.30
N ALA A 62 -8.33 5.85 12.57
CA ALA A 62 -8.98 6.51 13.70
C ALA A 62 -8.64 8.01 13.77
N ALA A 63 -7.37 8.38 13.57
CA ALA A 63 -6.93 9.78 13.50
C ALA A 63 -7.61 10.50 12.33
N ARG A 64 -7.63 9.89 11.14
CA ARG A 64 -8.27 10.45 9.93
C ARG A 64 -9.75 10.76 10.19
N ALA A 65 -10.49 9.83 10.79
CA ALA A 65 -11.90 10.01 11.12
C ALA A 65 -12.16 11.14 12.13
N ASN A 66 -11.14 11.54 12.90
CA ASN A 66 -11.20 12.65 13.85
C ASN A 66 -10.49 13.92 13.32
N GLY A 67 -10.25 14.03 12.02
CA GLY A 67 -9.65 15.22 11.40
C GLY A 67 -8.17 15.42 11.70
N LEU A 68 -7.46 14.34 12.06
CA LEU A 68 -6.05 14.38 12.39
C LEU A 68 -5.24 13.63 11.35
N TYR A 69 -4.30 14.32 10.72
CA TYR A 69 -3.43 13.73 9.74
C TYR A 69 -2.22 13.03 10.38
N ILE A 70 -2.09 11.72 10.12
CA ILE A 70 -0.87 10.95 10.37
C ILE A 70 -0.29 10.53 9.02
N PRO A 71 0.95 10.93 8.68
CA PRO A 71 1.52 10.66 7.37
C PRO A 71 1.73 9.17 7.14
N THR A 72 1.46 8.71 5.91
CA THR A 72 1.71 7.32 5.48
C THR A 72 2.12 7.29 4.01
N LEU A 73 2.95 6.30 3.65
CA LEU A 73 3.25 5.95 2.23
C LEU A 73 2.85 4.52 1.88
N CYS A 74 2.80 3.62 2.88
CA CYS A 74 2.42 2.22 2.67
C CYS A 74 1.02 1.89 3.16
N HIS A 75 0.39 2.72 3.99
CA HIS A 75 -1.00 2.49 4.39
C HIS A 75 -1.91 2.72 3.19
N LEU A 76 -2.93 1.89 3.06
CA LEU A 76 -3.99 2.02 2.07
C LEU A 76 -5.27 1.55 2.75
N GLU A 77 -6.29 2.39 2.72
CA GLU A 77 -7.57 2.12 3.38
C GLU A 77 -8.21 0.82 2.84
N GLY A 78 -8.81 0.03 3.73
CA GLY A 78 -9.37 -1.28 3.39
C GLY A 78 -8.33 -2.37 3.11
N VAL A 79 -7.02 -2.09 3.19
CA VAL A 79 -5.95 -3.07 2.95
C VAL A 79 -5.09 -3.23 4.19
N LYS A 80 -4.85 -4.49 4.60
CA LYS A 80 -4.02 -4.80 5.77
C LYS A 80 -2.66 -4.08 5.70
N PRO A 81 -2.30 -3.23 6.68
CA PRO A 81 -1.08 -2.43 6.64
C PRO A 81 0.19 -3.29 6.66
N SER A 82 1.23 -2.85 5.95
CA SER A 82 2.52 -3.56 5.85
C SER A 82 3.54 -3.07 6.87
N GLY A 83 3.33 -1.88 7.44
CA GLY A 83 4.29 -1.22 8.34
C GLY A 83 5.64 -0.90 7.69
N SER A 84 5.77 -0.93 6.36
CA SER A 84 7.10 -0.87 5.70
C SER A 84 7.71 0.53 5.65
N CYS A 85 6.91 1.58 5.42
CA CYS A 85 7.47 2.94 5.25
C CYS A 85 7.86 3.64 6.54
N ARG A 86 7.39 3.16 7.70
CA ARG A 86 7.64 3.70 9.05
C ARG A 86 7.27 5.18 9.30
N ILE A 87 6.82 5.94 8.30
CA ILE A 87 6.55 7.38 8.46
C ILE A 87 5.40 7.71 9.43
N CYS A 88 4.48 6.76 9.65
CA CYS A 88 3.41 6.88 10.65
C CYS A 88 3.87 6.55 12.08
N ASN A 89 5.15 6.73 12.39
CA ASN A 89 5.64 6.60 13.75
C ASN A 89 4.93 7.63 14.64
N ILE A 90 4.53 7.16 15.81
CA ILE A 90 3.89 7.89 16.90
C ILE A 90 4.55 7.45 18.21
N LYS A 91 4.28 8.16 19.30
CA LYS A 91 4.74 7.78 20.64
C LYS A 91 3.54 7.50 21.54
N ILE A 92 3.61 6.37 22.25
CA ILE A 92 2.61 5.96 23.24
C ILE A 92 3.41 5.58 24.49
N ASN A 93 3.14 6.25 25.61
CA ASN A 93 3.83 6.01 26.89
C ASN A 93 5.36 5.97 26.76
N GLY A 94 5.94 6.93 26.04
CA GLY A 94 7.40 7.00 25.86
C GLY A 94 7.97 6.10 24.76
N ARG A 95 7.18 5.21 24.15
CA ARG A 95 7.65 4.22 23.16
C ARG A 95 7.20 4.54 21.74
N PHE A 96 8.11 4.40 20.79
CA PHE A 96 7.79 4.52 19.36
C PHE A 96 7.01 3.33 18.85
N MET A 97 5.90 3.60 18.19
CA MET A 97 5.03 2.60 17.56
C MET A 97 4.56 3.08 16.19
N THR A 98 4.13 2.16 15.33
CA THR A 98 3.50 2.55 14.05
C THR A 98 2.00 2.63 14.16
N ALA A 99 1.46 3.83 13.91
CA ALA A 99 0.03 4.07 13.94
C ALA A 99 -0.77 3.16 12.98
N CYS A 100 -0.22 2.80 11.81
CA CYS A 100 -0.96 1.98 10.85
C CYS A 100 -1.13 0.51 11.29
N THR A 101 -0.28 -0.01 12.16
CA THR A 101 -0.33 -1.41 12.61
C THR A 101 -0.84 -1.57 14.04
N THR A 102 -1.02 -0.45 14.75
CA THR A 102 -1.46 -0.42 16.14
C THR A 102 -2.92 -0.04 16.17
N GLU A 103 -3.75 -0.88 16.79
CA GLU A 103 -5.15 -0.59 17.05
C GLU A 103 -5.28 0.45 18.15
N ALA A 104 -6.22 1.39 17.98
CA ALA A 104 -6.57 2.32 19.04
C ALA A 104 -7.18 1.52 20.21
N ALA A 105 -6.84 1.92 21.43
CA ALA A 105 -7.40 1.34 22.65
C ALA A 105 -7.99 2.44 23.53
N ASP A 106 -8.95 2.06 24.37
CA ASP A 106 -9.59 3.00 25.30
C ASP A 106 -8.57 3.59 26.27
N GLY A 107 -8.66 4.90 26.50
CA GLY A 107 -7.74 5.66 27.34
C GLY A 107 -6.33 5.86 26.77
N MET A 108 -6.06 5.45 25.52
CA MET A 108 -4.73 5.61 24.92
C MET A 108 -4.38 7.10 24.76
N VAL A 109 -3.15 7.48 25.14
CA VAL A 109 -2.59 8.82 24.93
C VAL A 109 -1.49 8.73 23.90
N ILE A 110 -1.70 9.40 22.76
CA ILE A 110 -0.84 9.31 21.58
C ILE A 110 -0.20 10.68 21.34
N GLU A 111 1.12 10.70 21.24
CA GLU A 111 1.86 11.84 20.73
C GLU A 111 2.13 11.59 19.24
N ASN A 112 1.74 12.54 18.39
CA ASN A 112 1.88 12.47 16.94
C ASN A 112 2.71 13.63 16.38
N ASN A 113 2.71 14.79 17.03
CA ASN A 113 3.36 16.01 16.51
C ASN A 113 4.51 16.54 17.38
N SER A 114 5.10 15.71 18.25
CA SER A 114 6.26 16.13 19.06
C SER A 114 7.51 16.38 18.19
N PRO A 115 8.45 17.24 18.61
CA PRO A 115 9.68 17.53 17.85
C PRO A 115 10.49 16.29 17.49
N GLU A 116 10.53 15.31 18.40
CA GLU A 116 11.23 14.04 18.20
C GLU A 116 10.59 13.20 17.07
N ILE A 117 9.25 13.17 17.00
CA ILE A 117 8.53 12.45 15.94
C ILE A 117 8.70 13.15 14.59
N GLN A 118 8.66 14.49 14.58
CA GLN A 118 8.87 15.26 13.35
C GLN A 118 10.29 15.02 12.80
N GLU A 119 11.31 15.04 13.65
CA GLU A 119 12.68 14.75 13.24
C GLU A 119 12.84 13.32 12.71
N LEU A 120 12.23 12.33 13.37
CA LEU A 120 12.23 10.96 12.87
C LEU A 120 11.58 10.84 11.49
N ARG A 121 10.48 11.56 11.24
CA ARG A 121 9.81 11.59 9.93
C ARG A 121 10.67 12.27 8.87
N ASN A 122 11.34 13.36 9.20
CA ASN A 122 12.31 14.01 8.31
C ASN A 122 13.41 13.03 7.89
N ILE A 123 14.03 12.35 8.86
CA ILE A 123 15.07 11.35 8.60
C ILE A 123 14.56 10.25 7.68
N ILE A 124 13.35 9.71 7.93
CA ILE A 124 12.74 8.68 7.08
C ILE A 124 12.53 9.18 5.66
N VAL A 125 11.99 10.39 5.48
CA VAL A 125 11.76 10.97 4.15
C VAL A 125 13.08 11.17 3.44
N GLU A 126 14.07 11.78 4.08
CA GLU A 126 15.42 11.95 3.51
C GLU A 126 16.04 10.61 3.12
N THR A 127 15.91 9.58 3.95
CA THR A 127 16.41 8.23 3.67
C THR A 127 15.78 7.65 2.42
N LEU A 128 14.45 7.79 2.27
CA LEU A 128 13.74 7.34 1.07
C LEU A 128 14.24 8.10 -0.17
N PHE A 129 14.49 9.41 -0.06
CA PHE A 129 15.04 10.22 -1.15
C PHE A 129 16.45 9.79 -1.58
N VAL A 130 17.32 9.40 -0.65
CA VAL A 130 18.72 9.05 -1.00
C VAL A 130 18.91 7.59 -1.40
N SER A 131 18.01 6.70 -0.96
CA SER A 131 17.99 5.27 -1.34
C SER A 131 17.51 5.00 -2.77
N GLY A 132 17.02 6.04 -3.45
CA GLY A 132 16.50 5.97 -4.80
C GLY A 132 16.93 7.17 -5.65
N ASN A 133 16.70 7.08 -6.96
CA ASN A 133 17.01 8.16 -7.89
C ASN A 133 15.78 9.05 -8.11
N HIS A 134 15.50 9.92 -7.14
CA HIS A 134 14.32 10.78 -7.11
C HIS A 134 14.54 12.12 -7.84
N TYR A 135 14.77 12.06 -9.15
CA TYR A 135 14.92 13.25 -10.01
C TYR A 135 13.56 13.87 -10.38
N CYS A 136 12.95 14.58 -9.43
CA CYS A 136 11.63 15.19 -9.57
C CYS A 136 11.44 16.05 -10.86
N PRO A 137 12.41 16.84 -11.33
CA PRO A 137 12.21 17.68 -12.53
C PRO A 137 11.85 16.90 -13.80
N ALA A 138 12.26 15.64 -13.90
CA ALA A 138 11.99 14.77 -15.05
C ALA A 138 10.98 13.65 -14.75
N CYS A 139 10.32 13.70 -13.58
CA CYS A 139 9.37 12.69 -13.15
C CYS A 139 7.94 13.13 -13.47
N GLU A 140 7.22 12.34 -14.27
CA GLU A 140 5.81 12.59 -14.63
C GLU A 140 4.86 12.57 -13.42
N LYS A 141 5.25 11.96 -12.30
CA LYS A 141 4.48 12.00 -11.03
C LYS A 141 4.76 13.25 -10.20
N SER A 142 5.64 14.16 -10.65
CA SER A 142 5.95 15.38 -9.89
C SER A 142 4.70 16.24 -9.70
N GLY A 143 4.46 16.74 -8.48
CA GLY A 143 3.22 17.41 -8.07
C GLY A 143 2.07 16.47 -7.73
N ASN A 144 2.17 15.18 -8.10
CA ASN A 144 1.21 14.11 -7.79
C ASN A 144 1.84 12.99 -6.91
N CYS A 145 3.05 13.20 -6.41
CA CYS A 145 3.86 12.23 -5.68
C CYS A 145 3.77 12.45 -4.16
N GLU A 146 3.36 11.43 -3.41
CA GLU A 146 3.23 11.50 -1.95
C GLU A 146 4.59 11.70 -1.26
N LEU A 147 5.66 11.03 -1.73
CA LEU A 147 7.01 11.21 -1.15
C LEU A 147 7.49 12.67 -1.32
N GLN A 148 7.27 13.24 -2.51
CA GLN A 148 7.60 14.64 -2.79
C GLN A 148 6.78 15.58 -1.90
N ALA A 149 5.47 15.36 -1.81
CA ALA A 149 4.59 16.17 -0.98
C ALA A 149 4.94 16.09 0.51
N LEU A 150 5.38 14.93 1.00
CA LEU A 150 5.90 14.78 2.35
C LEU A 150 7.21 15.55 2.53
N GLY A 151 8.12 15.51 1.56
CA GLY A 151 9.32 16.36 1.55
C GLY A 151 8.97 17.85 1.72
N TYR A 152 7.95 18.33 1.01
CA TYR A 152 7.45 19.70 1.19
C TYR A 152 6.80 19.95 2.55
N ARG A 153 5.94 19.03 3.01
CA ARG A 153 5.28 19.14 4.34
C ARG A 153 6.30 19.26 5.47
N PHE A 154 7.40 18.52 5.35
CA PHE A 154 8.51 18.50 6.30
C PHE A 154 9.59 19.54 6.03
N LYS A 155 9.39 20.43 5.04
CA LYS A 155 10.31 21.51 4.67
C LYS A 155 11.73 21.01 4.37
N MET A 156 11.84 19.81 3.79
CA MET A 156 13.10 19.24 3.36
C MET A 156 13.64 20.05 2.17
N LEU A 157 14.72 20.80 2.37
CA LEU A 157 15.39 21.56 1.31
C LEU A 157 16.36 20.67 0.52
N VAL A 158 17.14 19.87 1.23
CA VAL A 158 18.13 18.93 0.70
C VAL A 158 18.25 17.76 1.69
N PRO A 159 18.40 16.51 1.24
CA PRO A 159 18.70 15.41 2.16
C PRO A 159 20.09 15.57 2.78
N ARG A 160 20.23 15.19 4.07
CA ARG A 160 21.51 15.25 4.81
C ARG A 160 22.41 14.05 4.54
N PHE A 161 21.85 12.98 3.99
CA PHE A 161 22.56 11.73 3.70
C PHE A 161 23.10 11.75 2.26
N PRO A 162 24.22 11.03 1.98
CA PRO A 162 24.69 10.85 0.61
C PRO A 162 23.72 10.00 -0.19
N PHE A 163 23.56 10.32 -1.47
CA PHE A 163 22.80 9.50 -2.41
C PHE A 163 23.52 8.19 -2.70
N GLU A 164 22.77 7.09 -2.75
CA GLU A 164 23.32 5.77 -3.08
C GLU A 164 23.56 5.62 -4.59
N PHE A 165 22.80 6.33 -5.42
CA PHE A 165 22.84 6.26 -6.89
C PHE A 165 22.79 4.81 -7.42
N GLU A 166 22.04 3.93 -6.76
CA GLU A 166 21.86 2.56 -7.24
C GLU A 166 21.26 2.56 -8.66
N GLU A 167 21.82 1.74 -9.54
CA GLU A 167 21.31 1.55 -10.89
C GLU A 167 20.42 0.31 -10.94
N LYS A 168 19.11 0.52 -10.81
CA LYS A 168 18.09 -0.52 -10.96
C LYS A 168 17.50 -0.48 -12.36
N VAL A 169 17.15 -1.66 -12.87
CA VAL A 169 16.53 -1.82 -14.20
C VAL A 169 15.17 -1.14 -14.23
N VAL A 170 14.96 -0.29 -15.24
CA VAL A 170 13.64 0.20 -15.66
C VAL A 170 13.00 -0.89 -16.51
N ASP A 171 11.83 -1.36 -16.11
CA ASP A 171 11.10 -2.42 -16.79
C ASP A 171 9.91 -1.84 -17.53
N ALA A 172 10.04 -1.85 -18.86
CA ALA A 172 9.01 -1.42 -19.79
C ALA A 172 8.48 -2.60 -20.62
N GLY A 173 8.65 -3.85 -20.16
CA GLY A 173 8.29 -5.05 -20.92
C GLY A 173 6.78 -5.24 -21.09
N THR A 174 5.97 -4.67 -20.20
CA THR A 174 4.50 -4.77 -20.29
C THR A 174 3.90 -3.73 -21.24
N PRO A 175 2.74 -3.98 -21.88
CA PRO A 175 2.17 -3.05 -22.87
C PRO A 175 1.66 -1.74 -22.26
N LYS A 176 1.12 -1.75 -21.04
CA LYS A 176 0.35 -0.61 -20.50
C LYS A 176 1.04 0.19 -19.41
N ILE A 177 2.01 -0.40 -18.71
CA ILE A 177 2.75 0.27 -17.64
C ILE A 177 4.25 0.06 -17.81
N PHE A 178 5.03 0.92 -17.17
CA PHE A 178 6.44 0.67 -16.92
C PHE A 178 6.76 0.88 -15.44
N ILE A 179 7.85 0.24 -14.99
CA ILE A 179 8.28 0.23 -13.61
C ILE A 179 9.71 0.79 -13.54
N ASP A 180 9.84 2.01 -13.05
CA ASP A 180 11.13 2.56 -12.65
C ASP A 180 11.42 2.16 -11.20
N ARG A 181 12.27 1.16 -11.03
CA ARG A 181 12.63 0.60 -9.71
C ARG A 181 13.52 1.54 -8.89
N ASN A 182 14.20 2.49 -9.54
CA ASN A 182 15.03 3.47 -8.85
C ASN A 182 14.19 4.44 -8.01
N ARG A 183 12.91 4.61 -8.36
CA ARG A 183 11.98 5.52 -7.68
C ARG A 183 11.08 4.78 -6.68
N CYS A 184 11.25 3.46 -6.52
CA CYS A 184 10.38 2.64 -5.69
C CYS A 184 10.76 2.72 -4.21
N VAL A 185 9.82 3.12 -3.35
CA VAL A 185 10.01 3.16 -1.88
C VAL A 185 9.60 1.87 -1.17
N LEU A 186 9.43 0.77 -1.89
CA LEU A 186 9.03 -0.56 -1.36
C LEU A 186 7.85 -0.51 -0.36
N CYS A 187 6.85 0.34 -0.65
CA CYS A 187 5.64 0.47 0.17
C CYS A 187 4.72 -0.77 0.09
N LYS A 188 4.91 -1.61 -0.93
CA LYS A 188 4.12 -2.83 -1.20
C LYS A 188 2.62 -2.56 -1.35
N ARG A 189 2.21 -1.33 -1.72
CA ARG A 189 0.79 -1.04 -2.04
C ARG A 189 0.34 -1.83 -3.27
N CYS A 190 1.12 -1.81 -4.36
CA CYS A 190 0.84 -2.56 -5.59
C CYS A 190 0.67 -4.06 -5.35
N VAL A 191 1.59 -4.68 -4.60
CA VAL A 191 1.56 -6.12 -4.25
C VAL A 191 0.29 -6.50 -3.48
N ARG A 192 -0.21 -5.64 -2.59
CA ARG A 192 -1.36 -5.96 -1.74
C ARG A 192 -2.71 -5.66 -2.39
N SER A 193 -2.78 -4.64 -3.24
CA SER A 193 -4.05 -4.10 -3.73
C SER A 193 -4.34 -4.38 -5.20
N ILE A 194 -3.31 -4.61 -6.02
CA ILE A 194 -3.49 -4.86 -7.45
C ILE A 194 -3.47 -6.36 -7.70
N LYS A 195 -4.63 -6.88 -8.09
CA LYS A 195 -4.88 -8.29 -8.38
C LYS A 195 -5.41 -8.42 -9.80
N SER A 196 -5.17 -9.55 -10.45
CA SER A 196 -5.85 -9.90 -11.68
C SER A 196 -7.34 -10.16 -11.41
N LYS A 197 -8.14 -10.27 -12.48
CA LYS A 197 -9.55 -10.66 -12.41
C LYS A 197 -9.77 -11.98 -11.65
N ASP A 198 -8.82 -12.90 -11.75
CA ASP A 198 -8.84 -14.19 -11.05
C ASP A 198 -8.29 -14.11 -9.60
N GLY A 199 -8.04 -12.91 -9.07
CA GLY A 199 -7.53 -12.70 -7.71
C GLY A 199 -6.03 -12.96 -7.53
N LYS A 200 -5.27 -13.20 -8.60
CA LYS A 200 -3.81 -13.46 -8.53
C LYS A 200 -3.02 -12.16 -8.36
N ASN A 201 -1.87 -12.23 -7.69
CA ASN A 201 -0.97 -11.09 -7.55
C ASN A 201 -0.27 -10.78 -8.87
N ILE A 202 -0.42 -9.56 -9.39
CA ILE A 202 0.31 -9.11 -10.58
C ILE A 202 1.74 -8.68 -10.20
N PHE A 203 1.91 -8.13 -8.99
CA PHE A 203 3.19 -7.66 -8.49
C PHE A 203 3.67 -8.53 -7.33
N ALA A 204 5.00 -8.70 -7.23
CA ALA A 204 5.64 -9.36 -6.10
C ALA A 204 6.94 -8.64 -5.69
N VAL A 205 7.45 -8.98 -4.51
CA VAL A 205 8.78 -8.53 -4.05
C VAL A 205 9.77 -9.66 -4.33
N LYS A 206 10.88 -9.34 -5.01
CA LYS A 206 12.03 -10.22 -5.20
C LYS A 206 13.21 -9.68 -4.41
N GLY A 207 14.06 -10.57 -3.86
CA GLY A 207 15.25 -10.18 -3.12
C GLY A 207 14.98 -9.83 -1.65
N ARG A 208 16.03 -9.37 -0.95
CA ARG A 208 16.03 -9.00 0.48
C ARG A 208 17.00 -7.85 0.74
N GLY A 209 16.76 -7.09 1.82
CA GLY A 209 17.61 -5.93 2.17
C GLY A 209 17.65 -4.92 1.02
N HIS A 210 18.84 -4.38 0.72
CA HIS A 210 19.05 -3.41 -0.36
C HIS A 210 18.73 -3.99 -1.76
N THR A 211 18.86 -5.31 -1.96
CA THR A 211 18.53 -5.96 -3.25
C THR A 211 17.02 -6.14 -3.50
N ALA A 212 16.16 -5.78 -2.53
CA ALA A 212 14.73 -5.97 -2.66
C ALA A 212 14.15 -5.05 -3.74
N CYS A 213 13.35 -5.62 -4.65
CA CYS A 213 12.71 -4.85 -5.72
C CYS A 213 11.32 -5.40 -6.07
N ILE A 214 10.51 -4.57 -6.72
CA ILE A 214 9.21 -4.98 -7.25
C ILE A 214 9.42 -5.67 -8.60
N ILE A 215 8.85 -6.86 -8.75
CA ILE A 215 8.74 -7.58 -10.01
C ILE A 215 7.27 -7.67 -10.42
N ILE A 216 7.06 -7.91 -11.70
CA ILE A 216 5.74 -8.03 -12.33
C ILE A 216 5.64 -9.37 -13.05
N ASP A 217 4.46 -9.99 -12.99
CA ASP A 217 4.10 -11.15 -13.80
C ASP A 217 3.67 -10.65 -15.19
N TYR A 218 4.46 -10.95 -16.22
CA TYR A 218 4.20 -10.46 -17.58
C TYR A 218 2.92 -11.03 -18.19
N GLU A 219 2.58 -12.30 -17.93
CA GLU A 219 1.39 -12.95 -18.50
C GLU A 219 0.10 -12.34 -17.92
N LEU A 220 0.12 -12.02 -16.63
CA LEU A 220 -1.00 -11.33 -15.99
C LEU A 220 -1.04 -9.85 -16.39
N ALA A 221 0.11 -9.19 -16.50
CA ALA A 221 0.19 -7.79 -16.86
C ALA A 221 -0.25 -7.51 -18.30
N GLU A 222 -0.02 -8.44 -19.23
CA GLU A 222 -0.47 -8.34 -20.62
C GLU A 222 -2.00 -8.27 -20.72
N LYS A 223 -2.70 -8.93 -19.80
CA LYS A 223 -4.17 -8.97 -19.73
C LYS A 223 -4.79 -7.79 -18.99
N MET A 224 -3.97 -6.86 -18.48
CA MET A 224 -4.49 -5.72 -17.72
C MET A 224 -5.39 -4.84 -18.59
N THR A 225 -6.50 -4.38 -18.03
CA THR A 225 -7.31 -3.32 -18.66
C THR A 225 -6.64 -1.95 -18.47
N ASP A 226 -7.14 -0.94 -19.18
CA ASP A 226 -6.62 0.43 -19.03
C ASP A 226 -6.93 1.00 -17.65
N GLU A 227 -8.07 0.63 -17.09
CA GLU A 227 -8.51 0.99 -15.74
C GLU A 227 -7.63 0.32 -14.68
N GLU A 228 -7.26 -0.96 -14.88
CA GLU A 228 -6.34 -1.66 -13.98
C GLU A 228 -4.93 -1.05 -14.01
N ALA A 229 -4.45 -0.67 -15.20
CA ALA A 229 -3.18 0.04 -15.37
C ALA A 229 -3.18 1.41 -14.70
N GLN A 230 -4.27 2.18 -14.88
CA GLN A 230 -4.44 3.47 -14.21
C GLN A 230 -4.50 3.29 -12.68
N LYS A 231 -5.29 2.32 -12.20
CA LYS A 231 -5.37 1.98 -10.77
C LYS A 231 -4.00 1.61 -10.19
N ALA A 232 -3.17 0.87 -10.92
CA ALA A 232 -1.82 0.54 -10.49
C ALA A 232 -0.92 1.79 -10.33
N MET A 233 -1.00 2.73 -11.27
CA MET A 233 -0.30 4.03 -11.20
C MET A 233 -0.82 4.91 -10.05
N ASP A 234 -2.13 4.94 -9.83
CA ASP A 234 -2.77 5.74 -8.77
C ASP A 234 -2.47 5.18 -7.38
N THR A 235 -2.40 3.85 -7.28
CA THR A 235 -2.05 3.17 -6.02
C THR A 235 -0.58 3.34 -5.66
N CYS A 236 0.29 3.58 -6.64
CA CYS A 236 1.70 3.85 -6.38
C CYS A 236 1.87 5.27 -5.81
N PRO A 237 2.39 5.43 -4.57
CA PRO A 237 2.54 6.74 -3.93
C PRO A 237 3.60 7.62 -4.60
N VAL A 238 4.41 7.04 -5.48
CA VAL A 238 5.60 7.64 -6.09
C VAL A 238 5.63 7.34 -7.58
N GLY A 239 6.52 8.01 -8.32
CA GLY A 239 6.67 7.80 -9.77
C GLY A 239 7.41 6.53 -10.17
N SER A 240 7.10 5.40 -9.53
CA SER A 240 7.73 4.10 -9.81
C SER A 240 6.90 3.26 -10.78
N ILE A 241 5.59 3.14 -10.55
CA ILE A 241 4.68 2.46 -11.49
C ILE A 241 3.93 3.56 -12.25
N LEU A 242 4.12 3.59 -13.56
CA LEU A 242 3.65 4.67 -14.41
C LEU A 242 2.94 4.09 -15.63
N ARG A 243 1.79 4.68 -15.97
CA ARG A 243 1.02 4.27 -17.14
C ARG A 243 1.66 4.85 -18.39
N LYS A 244 1.91 3.99 -19.38
CA LYS A 244 2.48 4.41 -20.67
C LYS A 244 1.51 5.37 -21.38
N GLU A 245 2.09 6.32 -22.12
CA GLU A 245 1.35 7.30 -22.96
C GLU A 245 0.42 8.25 -22.18
N ARG A 246 0.59 8.35 -20.85
CA ARG A 246 -0.24 9.22 -19.99
C ARG A 246 0.56 10.15 -19.08
N GLY A 247 1.84 10.39 -19.41
CA GLY A 247 2.70 11.31 -18.68
C GLY A 247 2.35 12.77 -18.95
N TYR A 248 2.53 13.64 -17.95
CA TYR A 248 2.44 15.11 -18.07
C TYR A 248 1.09 15.66 -18.56
N ILE A 249 -0.01 14.96 -18.29
CA ILE A 249 -1.37 15.41 -18.69
C ILE A 249 -1.83 16.61 -17.87
N ASP A 250 -1.52 16.63 -16.57
CA ASP A 250 -1.98 17.68 -15.65
C ASP A 250 -1.08 18.92 -15.72
N PRO A 251 -1.61 20.11 -16.06
CA PRO A 251 -0.84 21.35 -16.01
C PRO A 251 -0.31 21.67 -14.61
N ILE A 252 0.85 22.32 -14.56
CA ILE A 252 1.39 22.89 -13.32
C ILE A 252 0.38 23.90 -12.75
N GLY A 253 0.11 23.79 -11.45
CA GLY A 253 -0.91 24.55 -10.74
C GLY A 253 -2.24 23.79 -10.57
N SER A 254 -2.42 22.66 -11.28
CA SER A 254 -3.60 21.78 -11.13
C SER A 254 -3.29 20.38 -10.60
N ARG A 255 -2.02 20.06 -10.32
CA ARG A 255 -1.62 18.76 -9.79
C ARG A 255 -2.02 18.65 -8.33
N LYS A 256 -2.18 17.41 -7.84
CA LYS A 256 -2.78 17.07 -6.54
C LYS A 256 -2.19 17.86 -5.36
N TYR A 257 -0.87 18.05 -5.34
CA TYR A 257 -0.15 18.68 -4.23
C TYR A 257 0.43 20.05 -4.56
N ASP A 258 -0.02 20.70 -5.66
CA ASP A 258 0.52 22.01 -6.06
C ASP A 258 0.07 23.15 -5.14
N LYS A 259 -1.15 23.08 -4.59
CA LYS A 259 -1.75 24.18 -3.84
C LYS A 259 -1.79 23.95 -2.34
N GLN A 260 -1.97 22.71 -1.92
CA GLN A 260 -2.17 22.34 -0.53
C GLN A 260 -1.18 21.25 -0.14
N PRO A 261 -0.57 21.34 1.05
CA PRO A 261 0.22 20.26 1.61
C PRO A 261 -0.58 18.96 1.69
N ILE A 262 0.10 17.83 1.56
CA ILE A 262 -0.52 16.52 1.81
C ILE A 262 -1.12 16.46 3.22
N GLY A 263 -2.35 15.97 3.34
CA GLY A 263 -3.07 15.84 4.60
C GLY A 263 -3.93 17.03 4.98
N SER A 264 -3.83 18.15 4.28
CA SER A 264 -4.69 19.33 4.52
C SER A 264 -6.16 19.03 4.30
N GLU A 265 -6.49 18.11 3.39
CA GLU A 265 -7.85 17.63 3.16
C GLU A 265 -8.45 16.92 4.38
N ILE A 266 -7.62 16.27 5.20
CA ILE A 266 -8.05 15.59 6.44
C ILE A 266 -8.19 16.62 7.57
N GLU A 267 -7.25 17.54 7.66
CA GLU A 267 -7.22 18.58 8.69
C GLU A 267 -8.38 19.58 8.54
N GLN A 268 -8.83 19.83 7.30
CA GLN A 268 -9.93 20.75 6.98
C GLN A 268 -11.32 20.12 7.04
N ALA A 269 -11.45 18.80 6.94
CA ALA A 269 -12.75 18.11 6.88
C ALA A 269 -13.54 18.11 8.21
N THR A 270 -12.97 18.64 9.29
CA THR A 270 -13.57 18.63 10.64
C THR A 270 -13.78 20.04 11.20
N VAL A 271 -13.74 21.05 10.32
CA VAL A 271 -14.13 22.44 10.62
C VAL A 271 -15.57 22.68 10.17
#